data_AF-A0A3B0VWV3-F1
#
_entry.id   AF-A0A3B0VWV3-F1
#
_cell.length_a   1.000
_cell.length_b   1.000
_cell.length_c   1.000
_cell.angle_alpha   90.00
_cell.angle_beta   90.00
_cell.angle_gamma   90.00
#
_symmetry.space_group_name_H-M   'P 1'
#
loop_
_entity.id
_entity.type
_entity.pdbx_description
1 polymer ?
#
loop_
_entity_poly.entity_id
_entity_poly.type
_entity_poly.pdbx_seq_one_letter_code
_entity_poly.pdbx_strand_id
1 'polypeptide(L)'
;MNTNEIKQRIKSTFDDVSSRYDNNHFFVLSAQAMVEQLPDYGERDIKILDLSTGTGNVAIALSQKYPQAHITAVDLSQGMLEQAKN
;
A
#
# COMPACT_ATOMS: atom_id res chain seq x y z
N MET A 1 2.43 28.35 0.38
CA MET A 1 2.00 27.18 -0.43
C MET A 1 0.58 26.85 -0.03
N ASN A 2 -0.33 26.73 -0.99
CA ASN A 2 -1.71 26.31 -0.72
C ASN A 2 -1.82 24.77 -0.65
N THR A 3 -2.95 24.26 -0.18
CA THR A 3 -3.19 22.82 -0.01
C THR A 3 -3.03 22.02 -1.30
N ASN A 4 -3.40 22.58 -2.45
CA ASN A 4 -3.28 21.90 -3.73
C ASN A 4 -1.82 21.77 -4.16
N GLU A 5 -1.02 22.82 -3.97
CA GLU A 5 0.42 22.79 -4.24
C GLU A 5 1.14 21.76 -3.36
N ILE A 6 0.75 21.66 -2.08
CA ILE A 6 1.28 20.64 -1.17
C ILE A 6 0.96 19.23 -1.68
N LYS A 7 -0.31 18.97 -2.05
CA LYS A 7 -0.72 17.66 -2.59
C LYS A 7 0.04 17.31 -3.87
N GLN A 8 0.20 18.25 -4.79
CA GLN A 8 0.94 18.02 -6.03
C GLN A 8 2.41 17.74 -5.77
N ARG A 9 3.04 18.46 -4.84
CA ARG A 9 4.44 18.22 -4.46
C ARG A 9 4.64 16.84 -3.84
N ILE A 10 3.73 16.43 -2.94
CA ILE A 10 3.74 15.09 -2.34
C ILE A 10 3.59 14.02 -3.43
N LYS A 11 2.58 14.18 -4.30
CA LYS A 11 2.34 13.25 -5.43
C LYS A 11 3.59 13.10 -6.30
N SER A 12 4.16 14.21 -6.78
CA SER A 12 5.34 14.21 -7.64
C SER A 12 6.53 13.53 -6.96
N THR A 13 6.76 13.82 -5.67
CA THR A 13 7.87 13.21 -4.92
C THR A 13 7.76 11.69 -4.91
N PHE A 14 6.56 11.15 -4.68
CA PHE A 14 6.34 9.70 -4.65
C PHE A 14 6.31 9.06 -6.03
N ASP A 15 5.81 9.76 -7.06
CA ASP A 15 5.94 9.32 -8.45
C ASP A 15 7.42 9.12 -8.81
N ASP A 16 8.29 10.09 -8.48
CA ASP A 16 9.72 10.10 -8.82
C ASP A 16 10.53 8.99 -8.14
N VAL A 17 10.12 8.53 -6.95
CA VAL A 17 10.85 7.51 -6.19
C VAL A 17 10.25 6.10 -6.30
N SER A 18 9.06 5.97 -6.88
CA SER A 18 8.27 4.73 -6.91
C SER A 18 9.07 3.50 -7.36
N SER A 19 9.80 3.59 -8.47
CA SER A 19 10.58 2.49 -9.06
C SER A 19 11.72 1.95 -8.20
N ARG A 20 12.14 2.69 -7.16
CA ARG A 20 13.22 2.31 -6.24
C ARG A 20 12.74 2.26 -4.79
N TYR A 21 11.45 2.42 -4.54
CA TYR A 21 10.92 2.60 -3.20
C TYR A 21 11.19 1.37 -2.32
N ASP A 22 11.00 0.18 -2.89
CA ASP A 22 11.21 -1.10 -2.20
C ASP A 22 12.68 -1.56 -2.16
N ASN A 23 13.63 -0.78 -2.72
CA ASN A 23 15.05 -0.99 -2.43
C ASN A 23 15.33 -0.84 -0.93
N ASN A 24 14.50 -0.07 -0.22
CA ASN A 24 14.46 -0.09 1.23
C ASN A 24 13.55 -1.23 1.72
N HIS A 25 14.15 -2.39 1.97
CA HIS A 25 13.43 -3.60 2.41
C HIS A 25 12.71 -3.43 3.77
N PHE A 26 13.03 -2.38 4.53
CA PHE A 26 12.30 -2.05 5.77
C PHE A 26 10.79 -1.96 5.55
N PHE A 27 10.32 -1.42 4.40
CA PHE A 27 8.89 -1.27 4.14
C PHE A 27 8.18 -2.60 3.94
N VAL A 28 8.82 -3.56 3.26
CA VAL A 28 8.30 -4.92 3.07
C VAL A 28 8.17 -5.63 4.43
N LEU A 29 9.25 -5.62 5.21
CA LEU A 29 9.28 -6.26 6.53
C LEU A 29 8.26 -5.64 7.50
N SER A 30 8.16 -4.32 7.50
CA SER A 30 7.21 -3.61 8.38
C SER A 30 5.76 -3.90 7.99
N ALA A 31 5.45 -4.00 6.70
CA ALA A 31 4.11 -4.34 6.23
C ALA A 31 3.70 -5.75 6.67
N GLN A 32 4.60 -6.73 6.53
CA GLN A 32 4.36 -8.10 7.01
C GLN A 32 4.12 -8.12 8.53
N ALA A 33 5.02 -7.51 9.31
CA ALA A 33 4.90 -7.45 10.76
C ALA A 33 3.60 -6.75 11.20
N MET A 34 3.19 -5.68 10.51
CA MET A 34 1.92 -4.99 10.76
C MET A 34 0.71 -5.92 10.52
N VAL A 35 0.67 -6.61 9.38
CA VAL A 35 -0.44 -7.50 9.03
C VAL A 35 -0.51 -8.71 9.97
N GLU A 36 0.62 -9.21 10.46
CA GLU A 36 0.66 -10.29 11.46
C GLU A 36 -0.09 -9.94 12.75
N GLN A 37 -0.08 -8.67 13.18
CA GLN A 37 -0.79 -8.22 14.39
C GLN A 37 -2.32 -8.17 14.24
N LEU A 38 -2.84 -8.23 13.01
CA LEU A 38 -4.29 -8.21 12.77
C LEU A 38 -4.95 -9.51 13.26
N PRO A 39 -6.19 -9.47 13.75
CA PRO A 39 -6.89 -10.67 14.20
C PRO A 39 -7.11 -11.64 13.04
N ASP A 40 -7.17 -12.93 13.35
CA ASP A 40 -7.54 -13.92 12.34
C ASP A 40 -9.07 -13.85 12.08
N TYR A 41 -9.44 -13.53 10.85
CA TYR A 41 -10.83 -13.51 10.40
C TYR A 41 -11.26 -14.84 9.79
N GLY A 42 -10.36 -15.83 9.64
CA GLY A 42 -10.60 -17.10 8.97
C GLY A 42 -10.97 -16.90 7.51
N GLU A 43 -11.84 -17.78 6.99
CA GLU A 43 -12.34 -17.73 5.61
C GLU A 43 -13.50 -16.74 5.42
N ARG A 44 -13.56 -15.66 6.20
CA ARG A 44 -14.62 -14.65 6.05
C ARG A 44 -14.34 -13.75 4.85
N ASP A 45 -15.39 -13.49 4.07
CA ASP A 45 -15.41 -12.40 3.10
C ASP A 45 -15.41 -11.06 3.85
N ILE A 46 -14.25 -10.40 3.87
CA ILE A 46 -14.05 -9.11 4.52
C ILE A 46 -13.62 -8.07 3.49
N LYS A 47 -14.06 -6.83 3.68
CA LYS A 47 -13.68 -5.70 2.83
C LYS A 47 -12.64 -4.85 3.54
N ILE A 48 -11.50 -4.63 2.90
CA ILE A 48 -10.38 -3.88 3.46
C ILE A 48 -10.08 -2.70 2.55
N LEU A 49 -9.87 -1.53 3.16
CA LEU A 49 -9.42 -0.31 2.47
C LEU A 49 -7.99 0.01 2.93
N ASP A 50 -7.03 -0.14 2.03
CA ASP A 50 -5.63 0.23 2.25
C ASP A 50 -5.38 1.65 1.73
N LEU A 51 -5.21 2.61 2.65
CA LEU A 51 -5.05 4.03 2.37
C LEU A 51 -3.57 4.41 2.29
N SER A 52 -3.16 5.03 1.18
CA SER A 52 -1.74 5.32 0.88
C SER A 52 -0.93 4.03 0.72
N THR A 53 -1.45 3.13 -0.12
CA THR A 53 -0.92 1.76 -0.31
C THR A 53 0.54 1.74 -0.81
N GLY A 54 1.03 2.84 -1.39
CA GLY A 54 2.38 2.92 -1.95
C GLY A 54 2.56 1.86 -3.03
N THR A 55 3.65 1.11 -2.94
CA THR A 55 3.96 -0.02 -3.84
C THR A 55 3.18 -1.30 -3.50
N GLY A 56 2.20 -1.24 -2.58
CA GLY A 56 1.26 -2.34 -2.34
C GLY A 56 1.68 -3.35 -1.26
N ASN A 57 2.79 -3.14 -0.56
CA ASN A 57 3.33 -4.10 0.42
C ASN A 57 2.30 -4.55 1.47
N VAL A 58 1.47 -3.64 1.99
CA VAL A 58 0.41 -3.96 2.96
C VAL A 58 -0.73 -4.72 2.29
N ALA A 59 -1.24 -4.25 1.15
CA ALA A 59 -2.28 -4.93 0.37
C ALA A 59 -1.90 -6.36 -0.02
N ILE A 60 -0.64 -6.60 -0.42
CA ILE A 60 -0.12 -7.93 -0.76
C ILE A 60 -0.10 -8.81 0.49
N ALA A 61 0.45 -8.35 1.60
CA ALA A 61 0.48 -9.10 2.85
C ALA A 61 -0.95 -9.43 3.35
N LEU A 62 -1.89 -8.49 3.22
CA LEU A 62 -3.30 -8.71 3.53
C LEU A 62 -3.94 -9.79 2.65
N SER A 63 -3.66 -9.80 1.33
CA SER A 63 -4.19 -10.82 0.41
C SER A 63 -3.68 -12.23 0.74
N GLN A 64 -2.47 -12.33 1.29
CA GLN A 64 -1.87 -13.59 1.73
C GLN A 64 -2.52 -14.08 3.03
N LYS A 65 -2.76 -13.17 3.99
CA LYS A 65 -3.38 -13.50 5.28
C LYS A 65 -4.88 -13.77 5.16
N TYR A 66 -5.58 -13.06 4.28
CA TYR A 66 -7.03 -13.17 4.07
C TYR A 66 -7.33 -13.44 2.58
N PRO A 67 -7.22 -14.69 2.10
CA PRO A 67 -7.36 -15.01 0.68
C PRO A 67 -8.74 -14.71 0.08
N GLN A 68 -9.79 -14.60 0.92
CA GLN A 68 -11.15 -14.24 0.48
C GLN A 68 -11.47 -12.75 0.64
N ALA A 69 -10.53 -11.93 1.13
CA ALA A 69 -10.79 -10.51 1.33
C ALA A 69 -10.89 -9.75 0.01
N HIS A 70 -11.82 -8.80 -0.06
CA HIS A 70 -11.83 -7.78 -1.09
C HIS A 70 -11.04 -6.56 -0.63
N ILE A 71 -9.87 -6.33 -1.24
CA ILE A 71 -8.95 -5.26 -0.85
C ILE A 71 -9.04 -4.13 -1.88
N THR A 72 -9.47 -2.95 -1.44
CA THR A 72 -9.38 -1.71 -2.20
C THR A 72 -8.14 -0.96 -1.74
N ALA A 73 -7.14 -0.86 -2.61
CA ALA A 73 -5.90 -0.16 -2.34
C ALA A 73 -5.88 1.19 -3.08
N VAL A 74 -5.56 2.28 -2.39
CA VAL A 74 -5.56 3.62 -2.97
C VAL A 74 -4.27 4.35 -2.65
N ASP A 75 -3.75 5.08 -3.63
CA ASP A 75 -2.65 6.02 -3.47
C ASP A 75 -2.89 7.27 -4.33
N LEU A 76 -2.27 8.38 -3.94
CA LEU A 76 -2.28 9.61 -4.73
C LEU A 76 -1.28 9.54 -5.88
N SER A 77 -0.18 8.81 -5.70
CA SER A 77 0.87 8.61 -6.70
C SER A 77 0.48 7.52 -7.69
N GLN A 78 0.52 7.88 -8.97
CA GLN A 78 0.29 6.92 -10.04
C GLN A 78 1.48 5.96 -10.18
N GLY A 79 2.70 6.47 -10.00
CA GLY A 79 3.91 5.64 -10.03
C GLY A 79 3.89 4.56 -8.94
N MET A 80 3.41 4.88 -7.74
CA MET A 80 3.20 3.91 -6.66
C MET A 80 2.21 2.82 -7.05
N LEU A 81 1.03 3.20 -7.55
CA LEU A 81 -0.01 2.25 -7.99
C LEU A 81 0.43 1.38 -9.18
N GLU A 82 1.36 1.85 -10.01
CA GLU A 82 1.95 1.04 -11.07
C GLU A 82 2.88 -0.04 -10.52
N GLN A 83 3.66 0.24 -9.47
CA GLN A 83 4.45 -0.79 -8.80
C GLN A 83 3.55 -1.82 -8.11
N ALA A 84 2.45 -1.39 -7.49
CA ALA A 84 1.51 -2.25 -6.77
C ALA A 84 0.72 -3.24 -7.65
N LYS A 85 0.79 -3.10 -8.98
CA LYS A 85 0.08 -3.96 -9.94
C LYS A 85 0.92 -5.10 -10.52
N ASN A 86 2.23 -5.12 -10.26
CA ASN A 86 3.17 -6.11 -10.79
C ASN A 86 3.32 -7.30 -9.84
#